data_AF-A0AA35T5D1-F1
#
_entry.id   AF-A0AA35T5D1-F1
#
_cell.length_a   1.000
_cell.length_b   1.000
_cell.length_c   1.000
_cell.angle_alpha   90.00
_cell.angle_beta   90.00
_cell.angle_gamma   90.00
#
_symmetry.space_group_name_H-M   'P 1'
#
loop_
_entity.id
_entity.type
_entity.pdbx_description
1 polymer ?
#
loop_
_entity_poly.entity_id
_entity_poly.type
_entity_poly.pdbx_seq_one_letter_code
_entity_poly.pdbx_strand_id
1 'polypeptide(L)'
;MARSGVGSTVDVLALFASYSTETSYTVWESLAGNLATISRLLSHTDYYPSFKAYAQKIFEKAVARLGWDSKDSDTPLDSMLRSLVIGAHGKYGNQATIEEAKARFQKHVEGTTVLPSDLKSAVFSMAMANGDETTFDQLVKLHADTDSNEEQSGYTGLWELARLRPSPRNASSLLSLTRFDPMTCGVCCSLPDRPVLGPETWSGSLCRRNGHG
;
A
#
# COMPACT_ATOMS: atom_id res chain seq x y z
N MET A 1 24.38 -4.62 -8.12
CA MET A 1 25.68 -4.27 -7.51
C MET A 1 25.68 -4.50 -6.00
N ALA A 2 24.93 -3.75 -5.18
CA ALA A 2 24.92 -4.00 -3.73
C ALA A 2 24.37 -5.39 -3.35
N ARG A 3 23.23 -5.80 -3.91
CA ARG A 3 22.66 -7.14 -3.67
C ARG A 3 23.54 -8.30 -4.14
N SER A 4 24.39 -8.05 -5.14
CA SER A 4 25.32 -9.03 -5.70
C SER A 4 26.69 -9.00 -5.01
N GLY A 5 26.86 -8.21 -3.94
CA GLY A 5 28.14 -8.06 -3.22
C GLY A 5 29.21 -7.26 -3.97
N VAL A 6 28.87 -6.67 -5.11
CA VAL A 6 29.81 -5.97 -6.01
C VAL A 6 29.96 -4.48 -5.65
N GLY A 7 29.08 -3.93 -4.80
CA GLY A 7 29.17 -2.55 -4.34
C GLY A 7 28.69 -2.39 -2.90
N SER A 8 29.11 -1.32 -2.24
CA SER A 8 28.73 -1.04 -0.85
C SER A 8 27.27 -0.62 -0.75
N THR A 9 26.52 -1.23 0.17
CA THR A 9 25.17 -0.78 0.53
C THR A 9 25.19 0.64 1.09
N VAL A 10 26.29 1.03 1.77
CA VAL A 10 26.45 2.39 2.32
C VAL A 10 26.51 3.42 1.19
N ASP A 11 27.24 3.14 0.11
CA ASP A 11 27.35 4.05 -1.03
C ASP A 11 26.01 4.22 -1.75
N VAL A 12 25.23 3.13 -1.86
CA VAL A 12 23.87 3.18 -2.42
C VAL A 12 22.95 4.02 -1.55
N LEU A 13 23.03 3.90 -0.23
CA LEU A 13 22.25 4.75 0.68
C LEU A 13 22.69 6.21 0.55
N ALA A 14 24.00 6.51 0.55
CA ALA A 14 24.49 7.87 0.36
C ALA A 14 24.00 8.50 -0.96
N LEU A 15 23.98 7.72 -2.04
CA LEU A 15 23.42 8.14 -3.32
C LEU A 15 21.93 8.48 -3.22
N PHE A 16 21.13 7.68 -2.51
CA PHE A 16 19.70 7.98 -2.33
C PHE A 16 19.45 9.30 -1.61
N ALA A 17 20.29 9.67 -0.64
CA ALA A 17 20.18 10.97 0.02
C ALA A 17 20.43 12.15 -0.96
N SER A 18 21.24 11.94 -2.01
CA SER A 18 21.53 12.98 -3.01
C SER A 18 20.36 13.25 -3.96
N TYR A 19 19.45 12.28 -4.17
CA TYR A 19 18.27 12.44 -5.03
C TYR A 19 17.17 13.33 -4.45
N SER A 20 17.40 14.00 -3.31
CA SER A 20 16.41 14.86 -2.67
C SER A 20 15.91 16.05 -3.52
N THR A 21 16.60 16.37 -4.62
CA THR A 21 16.23 17.42 -5.59
C THR A 21 15.80 16.89 -6.96
N GLU A 22 15.73 15.57 -7.13
CA GLU A 22 15.37 14.92 -8.39
C GLU A 22 13.90 15.17 -8.74
N THR A 23 13.59 15.30 -10.03
CA THR A 23 12.24 15.56 -10.52
C THR A 23 11.68 14.40 -11.34
N SER A 24 12.52 13.47 -11.78
CA SER A 24 12.09 12.32 -12.58
C SER A 24 11.28 11.30 -11.78
N TYR A 25 10.04 11.03 -12.22
CA TYR A 25 9.18 10.00 -11.64
C TYR A 25 9.86 8.62 -11.58
N THR A 26 10.53 8.21 -12.66
CA THR A 26 11.12 6.86 -12.76
C THR A 26 12.26 6.65 -11.76
N VAL A 27 13.02 7.71 -11.45
CA VAL A 27 14.07 7.66 -10.42
C VAL A 27 13.45 7.49 -9.04
N TRP A 28 12.41 8.25 -8.74
CA TRP A 28 11.68 8.15 -7.47
C TRP A 28 10.99 6.79 -7.29
N GLU A 29 10.41 6.23 -8.35
CA GLU A 29 9.79 4.90 -8.34
C GLU A 29 10.82 3.82 -8.03
N SER A 30 11.97 3.84 -8.73
CA SER A 30 13.07 2.92 -8.47
C SER A 30 13.62 3.06 -7.05
N LEU A 31 13.78 4.28 -6.56
CA LEU A 31 14.20 4.57 -5.19
C LEU A 31 13.20 4.02 -4.17
N ALA A 32 11.91 4.29 -4.35
CA ALA A 32 10.84 3.83 -3.47
C ALA A 32 10.78 2.29 -3.42
N GLY A 33 10.91 1.61 -4.57
CA GLY A 33 10.94 0.15 -4.65
C GLY A 33 12.16 -0.46 -3.96
N ASN A 34 13.34 0.17 -4.10
CA ASN A 34 14.56 -0.28 -3.41
C ASN A 34 14.44 -0.10 -1.89
N LEU A 35 13.97 1.07 -1.43
CA LEU A 35 13.72 1.31 -0.01
C LEU A 35 12.67 0.34 0.54
N ALA A 36 11.60 0.04 -0.20
CA ALA A 36 10.60 -0.94 0.22
C ALA A 36 11.19 -2.34 0.40
N THR A 37 12.14 -2.73 -0.46
CA THR A 37 12.84 -4.02 -0.30
C THR A 37 13.69 -4.03 0.97
N ILE A 38 14.46 -2.98 1.23
CA ILE A 38 15.29 -2.85 2.43
C ILE A 38 14.39 -2.82 3.69
N SER A 39 13.29 -2.07 3.63
CA SER A 39 12.27 -2.00 4.69
C SER A 39 11.78 -3.38 5.11
N ARG A 40 11.50 -4.26 4.13
CA ARG A 40 11.05 -5.63 4.40
C ARG A 40 12.14 -6.49 5.05
N LEU A 41 13.41 -6.28 4.70
CA LEU A 41 14.52 -7.01 5.32
C LEU A 41 14.76 -6.55 6.76
N LEU A 42 14.55 -5.26 7.04
CA LEU A 42 14.80 -4.68 8.35
C LEU A 42 13.61 -4.74 9.30
N SER A 43 12.40 -5.12 8.86
CA SER A 43 11.14 -4.97 9.60
C SER A 43 11.10 -5.64 10.98
N HIS A 44 11.92 -6.67 11.21
CA HIS A 44 12.01 -7.41 12.47
C HIS A 44 13.35 -7.20 13.19
N THR A 45 14.02 -6.08 12.91
CA THR A 45 15.33 -5.74 13.50
C THR A 45 15.24 -4.42 14.26
N ASP A 46 16.16 -4.22 15.20
CA ASP A 46 16.27 -2.99 15.99
C ASP A 46 16.65 -1.76 15.13
N TYR A 47 17.12 -1.98 13.91
CA TYR A 47 17.46 -0.92 12.96
C TYR A 47 16.24 -0.34 12.23
N TYR A 48 15.07 -0.98 12.32
CA TYR A 48 13.89 -0.56 11.58
C TYR A 48 13.42 0.87 11.87
N PRO A 49 13.39 1.34 13.13
CA PRO A 49 13.01 2.72 13.44
C PRO A 49 13.98 3.74 12.83
N SER A 50 15.29 3.48 12.90
CA SER A 50 16.33 4.33 12.30
C SER A 50 16.22 4.36 10.77
N PHE A 51 15.94 3.22 10.14
CA PHE A 51 15.71 3.14 8.71
C PHE A 51 14.46 3.92 8.28
N LYS A 52 13.36 3.81 9.02
CA LYS A 52 12.15 4.61 8.78
C LYS A 52 12.45 6.11 8.84
N ALA A 53 13.15 6.58 9.87
CA ALA A 53 13.52 7.98 10.00
C ALA A 53 14.42 8.46 8.84
N TYR A 54 15.35 7.61 8.40
CA TYR A 54 16.16 7.87 7.21
C TYR A 54 15.31 8.00 5.94
N ALA A 55 14.41 7.04 5.70
CA ALA A 55 13.54 7.05 4.54
C ALA A 55 12.60 8.27 4.53
N GLN A 56 12.02 8.65 5.67
CA GLN A 56 11.20 9.86 5.80
C GLN A 56 11.94 11.11 5.30
N LYS A 57 13.20 11.31 5.75
CA LYS A 57 14.01 12.46 5.36
C LYS A 57 14.28 12.54 3.85
N ILE A 58 14.34 11.40 3.15
CA ILE A 58 14.53 11.39 1.69
C ILE A 58 13.32 12.02 1.00
N PHE A 59 12.10 11.66 1.42
CA PHE A 59 10.87 12.13 0.77
C PHE A 59 10.43 13.52 1.21
N GLU A 60 10.90 14.01 2.37
CA GLU A 60 10.48 15.27 2.98
C GLU A 60 10.55 16.47 2.02
N LYS A 61 11.68 16.67 1.34
CA LYS A 61 11.83 17.78 0.38
C LYS A 61 10.90 17.66 -0.82
N ALA A 62 10.68 16.44 -1.31
CA ALA A 62 9.81 16.20 -2.46
C ALA A 62 8.34 16.47 -2.11
N VAL A 63 7.89 16.02 -0.93
CA VAL A 63 6.56 16.31 -0.41
C VAL A 63 6.36 17.81 -0.22
N ALA A 64 7.33 18.51 0.37
CA ALA A 64 7.26 19.97 0.55
C ALA A 64 7.19 20.73 -0.79
N ARG A 65 7.95 20.27 -1.81
CA ARG A 65 7.97 20.89 -3.14
C ARG A 65 6.65 20.69 -3.89
N LEU A 66 6.13 19.45 -3.93
CA LEU A 66 4.95 19.11 -4.73
C LEU A 66 3.65 19.51 -4.04
N GLY A 67 3.59 19.43 -2.71
CA GLY A 67 2.38 19.65 -1.94
C GLY A 67 1.28 18.63 -2.25
N TRP A 68 0.12 18.83 -1.65
CA TRP A 68 -1.02 17.92 -1.80
C TRP A 68 -1.96 18.27 -2.97
N ASP A 69 -1.94 19.52 -3.40
CA ASP A 69 -2.83 20.03 -4.43
C ASP A 69 -2.05 20.28 -5.72
N SER A 70 -2.73 20.04 -6.84
CA SER A 70 -2.18 20.31 -8.16
C SER A 70 -1.92 21.80 -8.34
N LYS A 71 -0.84 22.13 -9.05
CA LYS A 71 -0.44 23.50 -9.38
C LYS A 71 -0.54 23.71 -10.88
N ASP A 72 -0.76 24.95 -11.32
CA ASP A 72 -0.83 25.29 -12.75
C ASP A 72 0.47 24.98 -13.51
N SER A 73 1.59 24.91 -12.81
CA SER A 73 2.90 24.55 -13.35
C SER A 73 3.15 23.04 -13.41
N ASP A 74 2.24 22.20 -12.91
CA ASP A 74 2.46 20.77 -12.82
C ASP A 74 2.38 20.10 -14.20
N THR A 75 3.32 19.19 -14.44
CA THR A 75 3.21 18.22 -15.53
C THR A 75 2.34 17.03 -15.11
N PRO A 76 1.81 16.23 -16.05
CA PRO A 76 1.09 15.00 -15.69
C PRO A 76 1.93 14.04 -14.80
N LEU A 77 3.25 13.99 -15.01
CA LEU A 77 4.16 13.18 -14.20
C LEU A 77 4.32 13.71 -12.78
N ASP A 78 4.11 15.01 -12.54
CA ASP A 78 4.14 15.58 -11.18
C ASP A 78 2.96 15.10 -10.33
N SER A 79 1.79 14.83 -10.95
CA SER A 79 0.64 14.23 -10.25
C SER A 79 0.94 12.81 -9.77
N MET A 80 1.52 11.99 -10.64
CA MET A 80 1.95 10.64 -10.30
C MET A 80 3.06 10.66 -9.24
N LEU A 81 4.06 11.54 -9.41
CA LEU A 81 5.17 11.69 -8.47
C LEU A 81 4.68 12.13 -7.10
N ARG A 82 3.71 13.07 -7.04
CA ARG A 82 3.07 13.53 -5.80
C ARG A 82 2.48 12.36 -5.03
N SER A 83 1.67 11.54 -5.68
CA SER A 83 1.07 10.37 -5.02
C SER A 83 2.13 9.41 -4.49
N LEU A 84 3.15 9.11 -5.29
CA LEU A 84 4.26 8.24 -4.91
C LEU A 84 5.01 8.75 -3.67
N VAL A 85 5.43 10.02 -3.66
CA VAL A 85 6.25 10.55 -2.56
C VAL A 85 5.43 10.75 -1.28
N ILE A 86 4.18 11.19 -1.39
CA ILE A 86 3.27 11.34 -0.24
C ILE A 86 2.98 9.97 0.37
N GLY A 87 2.61 8.99 -0.46
CA GLY A 87 2.35 7.62 -0.01
C GLY A 87 3.57 6.99 0.66
N ALA A 88 4.76 7.17 0.10
CA ALA A 88 6.01 6.69 0.70
C ALA A 88 6.31 7.38 2.04
N HIS A 89 6.18 8.71 2.11
CA HIS A 89 6.46 9.49 3.32
C HIS A 89 5.52 9.08 4.48
N GLY A 90 4.23 8.91 4.20
CA GLY A 90 3.26 8.38 5.15
C GLY A 90 3.53 6.93 5.55
N LYS A 91 3.87 6.05 4.60
CA LYS A 91 4.23 4.64 4.87
C LYS A 91 5.41 4.51 5.83
N TYR A 92 6.41 5.37 5.72
CA TYR A 92 7.54 5.39 6.64
C TYR A 92 7.22 6.06 7.98
N GLY A 93 6.00 6.56 8.19
CA GLY A 93 5.49 6.99 9.50
C GLY A 93 5.59 8.48 9.78
N ASN A 94 5.62 9.34 8.76
CA ASN A 94 5.53 10.78 8.99
C ASN A 94 4.13 11.17 9.49
N GLN A 95 4.06 11.67 10.73
CA GLN A 95 2.79 11.93 11.41
C GLN A 95 1.95 13.01 10.72
N ALA A 96 2.56 14.13 10.30
CA ALA A 96 1.84 15.22 9.62
C ALA A 96 1.20 14.76 8.30
N THR A 97 1.90 13.89 7.56
CA THR A 97 1.38 13.32 6.30
C THR A 97 0.21 12.38 6.55
N ILE A 98 0.28 11.58 7.61
CA ILE A 98 -0.80 10.67 8.02
C ILE A 98 -2.05 11.45 8.46
N GLU A 99 -1.86 12.52 9.23
CA GLU A 99 -2.96 13.36 9.72
C GLU A 99 -3.67 14.08 8.57
N GLU A 100 -2.92 14.67 7.63
CA GLU A 100 -3.48 15.30 6.44
C GLU A 100 -4.21 14.28 5.55
N ALA A 101 -3.65 13.07 5.39
CA ALA A 101 -4.33 11.98 4.68
C ALA A 101 -5.67 11.62 5.32
N LYS A 102 -5.73 11.49 6.65
CA LYS A 102 -6.96 11.22 7.39
C LYS A 102 -7.98 12.34 7.21
N ALA A 103 -7.56 13.59 7.31
CA ALA A 103 -8.43 14.74 7.13
C ALA A 103 -9.02 14.79 5.71
N ARG A 104 -8.20 14.57 4.69
CA ARG A 104 -8.67 14.51 3.29
C ARG A 104 -9.56 13.31 3.01
N PHE A 105 -9.28 12.16 3.63
CA PHE A 105 -10.17 11.00 3.56
C PHE A 105 -11.56 11.32 4.11
N GLN A 106 -11.67 11.92 5.29
CA GLN A 106 -12.98 12.25 5.86
C GLN A 106 -13.75 13.27 5.01
N LYS A 107 -13.08 14.32 4.52
CA LYS A 107 -13.70 15.27 3.58
C LYS A 107 -14.21 14.61 2.29
N HIS A 108 -13.54 13.53 1.86
CA HIS A 108 -13.98 12.74 0.71
C HIS A 108 -15.23 11.92 1.01
N VAL A 109 -15.25 11.25 2.17
CA VAL A 109 -16.43 10.49 2.64
C VAL A 109 -17.65 11.38 2.84
N GLU A 110 -17.45 12.60 3.36
CA GLU A 110 -18.51 13.60 3.56
C GLU A 110 -19.02 14.21 2.24
N GLY A 111 -18.33 13.98 1.12
CA GLY A 111 -18.65 14.61 -0.17
C GLY A 111 -18.23 16.07 -0.28
N THR A 112 -17.55 16.63 0.73
CA THR A 112 -17.06 18.02 0.75
C THR A 112 -15.91 18.24 -0.23
N THR A 113 -15.09 17.22 -0.50
CA THR A 113 -13.95 17.32 -1.43
C THR A 113 -13.74 16.03 -2.20
N VAL A 114 -13.70 16.11 -3.52
CA VAL A 114 -13.35 14.95 -4.36
C VAL A 114 -11.83 14.81 -4.42
N LEU A 115 -11.32 13.66 -3.99
CA LEU A 115 -9.90 13.35 -4.09
C LEU A 115 -9.51 13.07 -5.55
N PRO A 116 -8.38 13.62 -6.03
CA PRO A 116 -7.81 13.22 -7.32
C PRO A 116 -7.55 11.71 -7.37
N SER A 117 -7.80 11.09 -8.53
CA SER A 117 -7.65 9.64 -8.71
C SER A 117 -6.30 9.12 -8.22
N ASP A 118 -5.21 9.79 -8.60
CA ASP A 118 -3.84 9.41 -8.24
C ASP A 118 -3.61 9.38 -6.71
N LEU A 119 -4.27 10.27 -5.95
CA LEU A 119 -4.08 10.38 -4.50
C LEU A 119 -4.97 9.43 -3.70
N LYS A 120 -6.07 8.93 -4.27
CA LYS A 120 -7.02 8.06 -3.56
C LYS A 120 -6.32 6.86 -2.94
N SER A 121 -5.51 6.13 -3.70
CA SER A 121 -4.80 4.93 -3.23
C SER A 121 -3.90 5.23 -2.02
N ALA A 122 -3.09 6.29 -2.08
CA ALA A 122 -2.21 6.68 -0.99
C ALA A 122 -2.98 7.12 0.26
N VAL A 123 -4.01 7.95 0.07
CA VAL A 123 -4.86 8.47 1.16
C VAL A 123 -5.62 7.33 1.85
N PHE A 124 -6.27 6.46 1.08
CA PHE A 124 -7.03 5.34 1.62
C PHE A 124 -6.13 4.32 2.33
N SER A 125 -4.95 4.03 1.76
CA SER A 125 -3.94 3.20 2.43
C SER A 125 -3.55 3.75 3.80
N MET A 126 -3.28 5.05 3.88
CA MET A 126 -2.86 5.70 5.14
C MET A 126 -3.99 5.78 6.15
N ALA A 127 -5.20 6.13 5.70
CA ALA A 127 -6.39 6.15 6.53
C ALA A 127 -6.65 4.75 7.12
N MET A 128 -6.60 3.70 6.29
CA MET A 128 -6.74 2.31 6.75
C MET A 128 -5.65 1.87 7.72
N ALA A 129 -4.39 2.12 7.37
CA ALA A 129 -3.26 1.69 8.18
C ALA A 129 -3.29 2.30 9.59
N ASN A 130 -3.89 3.49 9.74
CA ASN A 130 -3.93 4.27 10.97
C ASN A 130 -5.36 4.48 11.52
N GLY A 131 -6.37 3.84 10.94
CA GLY A 131 -7.78 4.00 11.25
C GLY A 131 -8.34 2.82 12.04
N ASP A 132 -9.63 2.94 12.39
CA ASP A 132 -10.40 1.99 13.18
C ASP A 132 -11.47 1.26 12.33
N GLU A 133 -12.38 0.52 12.99
CA GLU A 133 -13.47 -0.22 12.34
C GLU A 133 -14.39 0.72 11.53
N THR A 134 -14.59 1.96 11.97
CA THR A 134 -15.43 2.93 11.24
C THR A 134 -14.81 3.36 9.93
N THR A 135 -13.49 3.53 9.90
CA THR A 135 -12.73 3.86 8.68
C THR A 135 -12.84 2.73 7.66
N PHE A 136 -12.83 1.48 8.13
CA PHE A 136 -13.02 0.31 7.28
C PHE A 136 -14.41 0.29 6.66
N ASP A 137 -15.47 0.44 7.47
CA ASP A 137 -16.86 0.45 7.00
C ASP A 137 -17.11 1.57 5.98
N GLN A 138 -16.53 2.76 6.20
CA GLN A 138 -16.59 3.87 5.26
C GLN A 138 -15.95 3.51 3.91
N LEU A 139 -14.81 2.85 3.90
CA LEU A 139 -14.14 2.41 2.67
C LEU A 139 -14.87 1.28 1.96
N VAL A 140 -15.48 0.35 2.71
CA VAL A 140 -16.34 -0.70 2.14
C VAL A 140 -17.50 -0.07 1.39
N LYS A 141 -18.15 0.93 2.00
CA LYS A 141 -19.25 1.65 1.37
C LYS A 141 -18.81 2.39 0.11
N LEU A 142 -17.69 3.13 0.17
CA LEU A 142 -17.13 3.82 -1.00
C LEU A 142 -16.80 2.85 -2.15
N HIS A 143 -16.28 1.66 -1.83
CA HIS A 143 -15.99 0.63 -2.83
C HIS A 143 -17.27 0.12 -3.51
N ALA A 144 -18.32 -0.16 -2.73
CA ALA A 144 -19.60 -0.63 -3.24
C ALA A 144 -20.33 0.41 -4.11
N ASP A 145 -20.17 1.69 -3.79
CA ASP A 145 -20.78 2.81 -4.53
C ASP A 145 -19.98 3.19 -5.79
N THR A 146 -18.81 2.59 -6.04
CA THR A 146 -17.94 2.93 -7.18
C THR A 146 -18.16 2.00 -8.38
N ASP A 147 -18.51 2.59 -9.53
CA ASP A 147 -18.71 1.89 -10.81
C ASP A 147 -17.41 1.71 -11.65
N SER A 148 -16.30 2.31 -11.23
CA SER A 148 -15.02 2.24 -11.97
C SER A 148 -14.23 0.98 -11.62
N ASN A 149 -13.98 0.12 -12.62
CA ASN A 149 -13.16 -1.09 -12.47
C ASN A 149 -11.72 -0.81 -11.99
N GLU A 150 -11.15 0.34 -12.35
CA GLU A 150 -9.81 0.74 -11.94
C GLU A 150 -9.77 1.13 -10.46
N GLU A 151 -10.76 1.90 -10.02
CA GLU A 151 -10.92 2.24 -8.61
C GLU A 151 -11.23 0.98 -7.79
N GLN A 152 -12.11 0.09 -8.28
CA GLN A 152 -12.40 -1.19 -7.64
C GLN A 152 -11.17 -2.08 -7.49
N SER A 153 -10.28 -2.12 -8.49
CA SER A 153 -9.01 -2.86 -8.40
C SER A 153 -8.09 -2.26 -7.32
N GLY A 154 -8.03 -0.92 -7.25
CA GLY A 154 -7.29 -0.20 -6.20
C GLY A 154 -7.82 -0.51 -4.79
N TYR A 155 -9.14 -0.44 -4.60
CA TYR A 155 -9.78 -0.81 -3.34
C TYR A 155 -9.50 -2.27 -2.97
N THR A 156 -9.62 -3.20 -3.92
CA THR A 156 -9.38 -4.64 -3.66
C THR A 156 -7.96 -4.90 -3.11
N GLY A 157 -6.94 -4.18 -3.61
CA GLY A 157 -5.60 -4.25 -3.06
C GLY A 157 -5.48 -3.73 -1.61
N LEU A 158 -6.21 -2.66 -1.28
CA LEU A 158 -6.28 -2.12 0.08
C LEU A 158 -7.00 -3.08 1.04
N TRP A 159 -8.02 -3.77 0.54
CA TRP A 159 -8.75 -4.79 1.28
C TRP A 159 -7.87 -5.98 1.65
N GLU A 160 -7.03 -6.45 0.74
CA GLU A 160 -6.09 -7.54 1.02
C GLU A 160 -5.09 -7.15 2.13
N LEU A 161 -4.64 -5.89 2.13
CA LEU A 161 -3.79 -5.37 3.21
C LEU A 161 -4.55 -5.25 4.55
N ALA A 162 -5.83 -4.88 4.52
CA ALA A 162 -6.67 -4.80 5.71
C ALA A 162 -6.99 -6.18 6.31
N ARG A 163 -7.12 -7.22 5.46
CA ARG A 163 -7.40 -8.61 5.86
C ARG A 163 -6.28 -9.20 6.71
N LEU A 164 -5.04 -8.75 6.52
CA LEU A 164 -3.89 -9.15 7.33
C LEU A 164 -3.89 -8.53 8.75
N ARG A 165 -4.81 -7.60 9.05
CA ARG A 165 -5.04 -7.08 10.42
C ARG A 165 -6.17 -7.90 11.07
N PRO A 166 -5.88 -8.80 12.02
CA PRO A 166 -6.93 -9.54 12.71
C PRO A 166 -7.73 -8.56 13.58
N SER A 167 -9.00 -8.37 13.25
CA SER A 167 -10.01 -7.86 14.18
C SER A 167 -11.07 -8.96 14.36
N PRO A 168 -11.89 -8.94 15.42
CA PRO A 168 -12.77 -10.05 15.72
C PRO A 168 -14.00 -10.17 14.79
N ARG A 169 -14.37 -9.15 14.00
CA ARG A 169 -15.57 -9.17 13.12
C ARG A 169 -15.31 -9.44 11.65
N ASN A 170 -14.10 -9.20 11.15
CA ASN A 170 -13.75 -9.35 9.73
C ASN A 170 -13.71 -10.81 9.27
N ALA A 171 -13.62 -11.82 10.14
CA ALA A 171 -13.59 -13.22 9.68
C ALA A 171 -14.94 -13.74 9.14
N SER A 172 -16.08 -13.36 9.74
CA SER A 172 -17.39 -13.94 9.39
C SER A 172 -18.10 -13.22 8.23
N SER A 173 -18.02 -11.90 8.15
CA SER A 173 -18.65 -11.12 7.05
C SER A 173 -17.95 -11.32 5.70
N LEU A 174 -16.70 -11.81 5.71
CA LEU A 174 -15.93 -12.11 4.49
C LEU A 174 -16.43 -13.35 3.73
N LEU A 175 -17.15 -14.27 4.39
CA LEU A 175 -17.67 -15.47 3.73
C LEU A 175 -18.94 -15.20 2.90
N SER A 176 -19.69 -14.14 3.19
CA SER A 176 -20.94 -13.81 2.49
C SER A 176 -20.74 -12.95 1.24
N LEU A 177 -19.59 -12.28 1.09
CA LEU A 177 -19.29 -11.39 -0.04
C LEU A 177 -18.38 -12.02 -1.09
N THR A 178 -17.75 -13.17 -0.81
CA THR A 178 -17.14 -14.01 -1.85
C THR A 178 -18.24 -14.72 -2.63
N ARG A 179 -18.99 -13.98 -3.47
CA ARG A 179 -19.65 -14.60 -4.62
C ARG A 179 -18.51 -15.09 -5.52
N PHE A 180 -18.35 -16.41 -5.53
CA PHE A 180 -17.39 -17.17 -6.29
C PHE A 180 -17.52 -16.80 -7.79
N ASP A 181 -16.70 -15.88 -8.28
CA ASP A 181 -16.50 -15.69 -9.72
C ASP A 181 -15.45 -16.72 -10.17
N PRO A 182 -15.77 -17.67 -11.09
CA PRO A 182 -14.90 -18.81 -11.39
C PRO A 182 -13.57 -18.48 -12.11
N MET A 183 -13.24 -17.21 -12.36
CA MET A 183 -12.10 -16.84 -13.22
C MET A 183 -10.75 -16.67 -12.50
N THR A 184 -10.67 -16.67 -11.17
CA THR A 184 -9.38 -16.48 -10.46
C THR A 184 -8.88 -17.76 -9.76
N CYS A 185 -8.58 -18.79 -10.55
CA CYS A 185 -7.93 -20.03 -10.08
C CYS A 185 -6.43 -19.86 -9.75
N GLY A 186 -5.85 -18.67 -9.94
CA GLY A 186 -4.42 -18.42 -9.71
C GLY A 186 -3.99 -18.20 -8.24
N VAL A 187 -4.93 -17.91 -7.34
CA VAL A 187 -4.60 -17.37 -6.00
C VAL A 187 -4.40 -18.47 -4.95
N CYS A 188 -4.88 -19.70 -5.19
CA CYS A 188 -4.76 -20.79 -4.22
C CYS A 188 -3.33 -21.36 -4.11
N CYS A 189 -2.47 -21.14 -5.11
CA CYS A 189 -1.12 -21.70 -5.16
C CYS A 189 -0.04 -20.83 -4.49
N SER A 190 -0.36 -19.63 -4.00
CA SER A 190 0.65 -18.67 -3.50
C SER A 190 0.75 -18.57 -1.98
N LEU A 191 -0.03 -19.35 -1.22
CA LEU A 191 -0.01 -19.30 0.24
C LEU A 191 1.16 -20.12 0.81
N PRO A 192 2.03 -19.55 1.65
CA PRO A 192 2.99 -20.33 2.42
C PRO A 192 2.27 -21.12 3.51
N ASP A 193 2.57 -22.41 3.61
CA ASP A 193 2.08 -23.32 4.65
C ASP A 193 2.22 -22.69 6.06
N ARG A 194 1.09 -22.36 6.68
CA ARG A 194 1.02 -22.26 8.14
C ARG A 194 -0.17 -23.10 8.64
N PRO A 195 0.08 -24.08 9.54
CA PRO A 195 -0.98 -24.86 10.13
C PRO A 195 -1.56 -24.09 11.31
N VAL A 196 -2.68 -23.40 11.12
CA VAL A 196 -3.44 -22.81 12.24
C VAL A 196 -4.94 -23.05 12.02
N LEU A 197 -5.33 -24.29 11.75
CA LEU A 197 -6.73 -24.73 11.91
C LEU A 197 -6.71 -26.14 12.51
N GLY A 198 -7.42 -26.30 13.62
CA GLY A 198 -7.53 -27.57 14.35
C GLY A 198 -8.24 -28.67 13.55
N PRO A 199 -8.42 -29.87 14.13
CA PRO A 199 -8.71 -31.12 13.40
C PRO A 199 -10.05 -31.19 12.63
N GLU A 200 -10.88 -30.14 12.63
CA GLU A 200 -12.24 -30.20 12.10
C GLU A 200 -12.39 -29.78 10.63
N THR A 201 -11.31 -29.40 9.94
CA THR A 201 -11.37 -29.01 8.50
C THR A 201 -10.97 -30.11 7.51
N TRP A 202 -10.69 -31.33 7.98
CA TRP A 202 -10.45 -32.48 7.10
C TRP A 202 -11.74 -33.26 6.82
N SER A 203 -12.66 -32.68 6.04
CA SER A 203 -13.60 -33.48 5.25
C SER A 203 -13.16 -33.43 3.79
N GLY A 204 -12.40 -34.44 3.38
CA GLY A 204 -11.89 -34.55 2.01
C GLY A 204 -13.00 -34.80 1.01
N SER A 205 -13.05 -33.98 -0.04
CA SER A 205 -13.82 -34.32 -1.26
C SER A 205 -13.42 -33.55 -2.54
N LEU A 206 -12.33 -32.76 -2.57
CA LEU A 206 -12.07 -31.87 -3.72
C LEU A 206 -10.69 -31.97 -4.41
N CYS A 207 -9.91 -33.04 -4.17
CA CYS A 207 -8.74 -33.36 -4.99
C CYS A 207 -8.86 -34.73 -5.67
N ARG A 208 -9.53 -34.78 -6.83
CA ARG A 208 -9.25 -35.79 -7.86
C ARG A 208 -9.10 -35.15 -9.24
N ARG A 209 -7.85 -35.21 -9.70
CA ARG A 209 -7.32 -35.48 -11.05
C ARG A 209 -8.02 -34.85 -12.27
N ASN A 210 -7.20 -34.22 -13.12
CA ASN A 210 -6.94 -34.74 -14.47
C ASN A 210 -5.60 -34.21 -15.00
N GLY A 211 -4.60 -35.10 -15.05
CA GLY A 211 -3.40 -34.93 -15.86
C GLY A 211 -3.51 -35.92 -17.03
N HIS A 212 -3.48 -35.39 -18.26
CA HIS A 212 -3.39 -36.17 -19.48
C HIS A 212 -1.97 -36.73 -19.64
N GLY A 213 -1.89 -38.03 -19.90
CA GLY A 213 -0.85 -38.71 -20.67
C GLY A 213 -1.54 -39.41 -21.84
#